data_AF-A0A955D7F0-F1
#
_entry.id   AF-A0A955D7F0-F1
#
_cell.length_a   1.000
_cell.length_b   1.000
_cell.length_c   1.000
_cell.angle_alpha   90.00
_cell.angle_beta   90.00
_cell.angle_gamma   90.00
#
_symmetry.space_group_name_H-M   'P 1'
#
loop_
_entity.id
_entity.type
_entity.pdbx_description
1 polymer ?
#
loop_
_entity_poly.entity_id
_entity_poly.type
_entity_poly.pdbx_seq_one_letter_code
_entity_poly.pdbx_strand_id
1 'polypeptide(L)'
;RRVLKPGGTLILTAPLFFQENEPPHDYYRFTQHGLRHLLNAAGFDVERLEWLEGYAGTVAYQIGMAVRSLPRSPSRLGGGAWGALASAAWCASLPALMMLRWVLARSDVKARITDRGMCKNYAVVARARSASGVAAAA
;
A
#
# COMPACT_ATOMS: atom_id res chain seq x y z
N ARG A 1 -13.12 -17.56 19.71
CA ARG A 1 -13.71 -16.35 20.32
C ARG A 1 -14.00 -15.35 19.20
N ARG A 2 -15.28 -15.00 18.92
CA ARG A 2 -15.62 -13.98 17.90
C ARG A 2 -15.58 -12.59 18.55
N VAL A 3 -14.86 -11.65 17.96
CA VAL A 3 -14.72 -10.26 18.47
C VAL A 3 -15.91 -9.39 18.04
N LEU A 4 -16.46 -9.65 16.84
CA LEU A 4 -17.61 -8.94 16.32
C LEU A 4 -18.92 -9.63 16.68
N LYS A 5 -19.95 -8.84 16.98
CA LYS A 5 -21.34 -9.33 17.04
C LYS A 5 -21.78 -9.85 15.66
N PRO A 6 -22.77 -10.77 15.60
CA PRO A 6 -23.36 -11.19 14.32
C PRO A 6 -23.81 -9.98 13.49
N GLY A 7 -23.49 -9.97 12.19
CA GLY A 7 -23.79 -8.84 11.29
C GLY A 7 -22.96 -7.57 11.56
N GLY A 8 -21.94 -7.64 12.40
CA GLY A 8 -21.01 -6.53 12.67
C GLY A 8 -20.12 -6.21 11.48
N THR A 9 -19.67 -4.96 11.41
CA THR A 9 -18.79 -4.46 10.35
C THR A 9 -17.33 -4.49 10.79
N LEU A 10 -16.47 -5.05 9.94
CA LEU A 10 -15.02 -4.97 10.01
C LEU A 10 -14.55 -3.83 9.10
N ILE A 11 -13.73 -2.93 9.65
CA ILE A 11 -12.95 -1.96 8.87
C ILE A 11 -11.49 -2.33 9.05
N LEU A 12 -10.80 -2.62 7.96
CA LEU A 12 -9.42 -3.10 7.94
C LEU A 12 -8.60 -2.27 6.96
N THR A 13 -7.36 -1.95 7.33
CA THR A 13 -6.33 -1.56 6.38
C THR A 13 -5.24 -2.62 6.37
N ALA A 14 -4.72 -2.93 5.18
CA ALA A 14 -3.66 -3.92 5.01
C ALA A 14 -2.57 -3.38 4.08
N PRO A 15 -1.29 -3.50 4.45
CA PRO A 15 -0.20 -3.03 3.62
C PRO A 15 0.10 -4.01 2.48
N LEU A 16 0.31 -3.48 1.28
CA LEU A 16 0.93 -4.18 0.16
C LEU A 16 1.76 -3.15 -0.60
N PHE A 17 3.06 -3.37 -0.71
CA PHE A 17 3.94 -2.50 -1.50
C PHE A 17 4.72 -3.34 -2.52
N PHE A 18 3.98 -3.93 -3.47
CA PHE A 18 4.51 -4.59 -4.66
C PHE A 18 3.39 -4.83 -5.67
N GLN A 19 3.74 -5.13 -6.91
CA GLN A 19 2.76 -5.55 -7.90
C GLN A 19 2.07 -6.86 -7.48
N GLU A 20 0.77 -6.94 -7.77
CA GLU A 20 0.02 -8.19 -7.66
C GLU A 20 0.57 -9.18 -8.69
N ASN A 21 0.78 -10.42 -8.26
CA ASN A 21 1.40 -11.44 -9.10
C ASN A 21 0.35 -12.45 -9.51
N GLU A 22 0.26 -12.72 -10.82
CA GLU A 22 -0.70 -13.67 -11.39
C GLU A 22 -2.17 -13.49 -10.91
N PRO A 23 -2.78 -12.29 -11.04
CA PRO A 23 -4.19 -12.12 -10.73
C PRO A 23 -5.07 -13.13 -11.49
N PRO A 24 -6.06 -13.80 -10.86
CA PRO A 24 -6.55 -13.62 -9.49
C PRO A 24 -5.93 -14.57 -8.43
N HIS A 25 -4.81 -15.24 -8.70
CA HIS A 25 -4.28 -16.36 -7.89
C HIS A 25 -3.31 -15.96 -6.76
N ASP A 26 -3.33 -14.69 -6.35
CA ASP A 26 -2.45 -14.14 -5.30
C ASP A 26 -3.09 -14.19 -3.91
N TYR A 27 -3.18 -15.39 -3.33
CA TYR A 27 -4.08 -15.63 -2.18
C TYR A 27 -3.48 -15.37 -0.79
N TYR A 28 -2.15 -15.37 -0.65
CA TYR A 28 -1.48 -15.33 0.66
C TYR A 28 -0.82 -14.00 1.01
N ARG A 29 -0.82 -13.05 0.06
CA ARG A 29 -0.41 -11.67 0.30
C ARG A 29 -1.66 -10.81 0.49
N PHE A 30 -1.49 -9.63 1.08
CA PHE A 30 -2.59 -8.66 1.22
C PHE A 30 -2.89 -7.90 -0.09
N THR A 31 -2.99 -8.63 -1.20
CA THR A 31 -3.55 -8.14 -2.46
C THR A 31 -5.07 -8.05 -2.40
N GLN A 32 -5.69 -7.44 -3.39
CA GLN A 32 -7.16 -7.44 -3.46
C GLN A 32 -7.75 -8.85 -3.53
N HIS A 33 -7.02 -9.79 -4.16
CA HIS A 33 -7.45 -11.17 -4.32
C HIS A 33 -7.26 -11.98 -3.03
N GLY A 34 -6.09 -11.85 -2.40
CA GLY A 34 -5.81 -12.50 -1.12
C GLY A 34 -6.70 -11.98 0.01
N LEU A 35 -6.93 -10.68 0.10
CA LEU A 35 -7.85 -10.11 1.08
C LEU A 35 -9.28 -10.61 0.89
N ARG A 36 -9.79 -10.66 -0.35
CA ARG A 36 -11.11 -11.25 -0.62
C ARG A 36 -11.16 -12.71 -0.23
N HIS A 37 -10.17 -13.49 -0.62
CA HIS A 37 -10.11 -14.91 -0.31
C HIS A 37 -10.09 -15.16 1.21
N LEU A 38 -9.19 -14.51 1.94
CA LEU A 38 -9.02 -14.67 3.38
C LEU A 38 -10.25 -14.21 4.17
N LEU A 39 -10.85 -13.08 3.79
CA LEU A 39 -12.06 -12.56 4.47
C LEU A 39 -13.27 -13.46 4.22
N ASN A 40 -13.45 -13.92 2.98
CA ASN A 40 -14.53 -14.85 2.64
C ASN A 40 -14.38 -16.16 3.43
N ALA A 41 -13.18 -16.74 3.46
CA ALA A 41 -12.86 -17.94 4.24
C ALA A 41 -13.09 -17.74 5.75
N ALA A 42 -12.84 -16.53 6.26
CA ALA A 42 -13.09 -16.16 7.65
C ALA A 42 -14.57 -15.86 7.99
N GLY A 43 -15.50 -16.02 7.03
CA GLY A 43 -16.93 -15.81 7.26
C GLY A 43 -17.39 -14.35 7.12
N PHE A 44 -16.67 -13.54 6.34
CA PHE A 44 -17.06 -12.17 6.02
C PHE A 44 -17.51 -12.04 4.57
N ASP A 45 -18.43 -11.11 4.31
CA ASP A 45 -18.77 -10.62 2.97
C ASP A 45 -18.07 -9.28 2.74
N VAL A 46 -17.23 -9.17 1.71
CA VAL A 46 -16.48 -7.95 1.40
C VAL A 46 -17.39 -6.94 0.68
N GLU A 47 -17.82 -5.90 1.40
CA GLU A 47 -18.69 -4.83 0.88
C GLU A 47 -17.88 -3.79 0.07
N ARG A 48 -16.67 -3.45 0.52
CA ARG A 48 -15.76 -2.52 -0.18
C ARG A 48 -14.33 -2.98 -0.04
N LEU A 49 -13.58 -2.92 -1.13
CA LEU A 49 -12.13 -3.11 -1.14
C LEU A 49 -11.54 -2.16 -2.18
N GLU A 50 -10.69 -1.25 -1.73
CA GLU A 50 -10.14 -0.19 -2.57
C GLU A 50 -8.71 0.16 -2.14
N TRP A 51 -7.97 0.81 -3.03
CA TRP A 51 -6.67 1.38 -2.68
C TRP A 51 -6.87 2.55 -1.72
N LEU A 52 -6.08 2.59 -0.65
CA LEU A 52 -6.14 3.71 0.30
C LEU A 52 -5.59 5.00 -0.31
N GLU A 53 -4.59 4.87 -1.18
CA GLU A 53 -3.98 5.94 -1.97
C GLU A 53 -3.91 5.56 -3.45
N GLY A 54 -3.83 6.54 -4.34
CA GLY A 54 -3.48 6.26 -5.73
C GLY A 54 -1.98 6.01 -5.89
N TYR A 55 -1.56 5.71 -7.13
CA TYR A 55 -0.15 5.44 -7.40
C TYR A 55 0.74 6.68 -7.15
N ALA A 56 0.22 7.89 -7.38
CA ALA A 56 0.96 9.13 -7.10
C ALA A 56 1.27 9.27 -5.59
N GLY A 57 0.34 8.92 -4.71
CA GLY A 57 0.55 8.87 -3.27
C GLY A 57 1.61 7.84 -2.87
N THR A 58 1.61 6.69 -3.54
CA THR A 58 2.62 5.64 -3.35
C THR A 58 4.02 6.11 -3.74
N VAL A 59 4.18 6.77 -4.89
CA VAL A 59 5.46 7.36 -5.32
C VAL A 59 5.89 8.49 -4.39
N ALA A 60 4.97 9.36 -3.98
CA ALA A 60 5.27 10.43 -3.02
C ALA A 60 5.79 9.88 -1.69
N TYR A 61 5.20 8.78 -1.21
CA TYR A 61 5.68 8.05 -0.04
C TYR A 61 7.12 7.55 -0.24
N GLN A 62 7.42 6.91 -1.37
CA GLN A 62 8.76 6.39 -1.67
C GLN A 62 9.82 7.48 -1.79
N ILE A 63 9.50 8.64 -2.38
CA ILE A 63 10.41 9.79 -2.38
C ILE A 63 10.70 10.24 -0.94
N GLY A 64 9.67 10.30 -0.08
CA GLY A 64 9.85 10.64 1.33
C GLY A 64 10.71 9.63 2.09
N MET A 65 10.49 8.33 1.84
CA MET A 65 11.31 7.26 2.38
C MET A 65 12.76 7.36 1.93
N ALA A 66 12.98 7.63 0.65
CA ALA A 66 14.31 7.82 0.08
C ALA A 66 15.04 8.99 0.76
N VAL A 67 14.42 10.17 0.84
CA VAL A 67 15.01 11.36 1.50
C VAL A 67 15.35 11.13 2.97
N ARG A 68 14.57 10.32 3.69
CA ARG A 68 14.82 9.99 5.09
C ARG A 68 15.90 8.91 5.27
N SER A 69 15.92 7.91 4.39
CA SER A 69 16.58 6.64 4.67
C SER A 69 17.83 6.38 3.82
N LEU A 70 17.95 7.01 2.64
CA LEU A 70 19.17 6.90 1.84
C LEU A 70 20.32 7.66 2.51
N PRO A 71 21.52 7.05 2.57
CA PRO A 71 22.66 7.68 3.20
C PRO A 71 23.10 8.93 2.44
N ARG A 72 23.68 9.89 3.17
CA ARG A 72 24.31 11.09 2.61
C ARG A 72 25.83 11.05 2.67
N SER A 73 26.43 10.00 3.21
CA SER A 73 27.87 9.90 3.33
C SER A 73 28.48 9.23 2.10
N PRO A 74 29.55 9.80 1.50
CA PRO A 74 30.25 9.21 0.37
C PRO A 74 30.65 7.75 0.59
N SER A 75 31.13 7.40 1.79
CA SER A 75 31.53 6.03 2.14
C SER A 75 30.41 5.00 2.07
N ARG A 76 29.15 5.42 2.28
CA ARG A 76 27.96 4.54 2.19
C ARG A 76 27.32 4.55 0.81
N LEU A 77 27.81 5.40 -0.10
CA LEU A 77 27.38 5.53 -1.49
C LEU A 77 28.47 5.05 -2.46
N GLY A 78 29.24 4.03 -2.08
CA GLY A 78 30.28 3.41 -2.91
C GLY A 78 31.70 3.93 -2.69
N GLY A 79 31.89 5.00 -1.92
CA GLY A 79 33.22 5.51 -1.55
C GLY A 79 34.02 6.12 -2.70
N GLY A 80 35.23 6.60 -2.39
CA GLY A 80 36.12 7.22 -3.38
C GLY A 80 35.49 8.43 -4.10
N ALA A 81 35.92 8.67 -5.33
CA ALA A 81 35.39 9.75 -6.17
C ALA A 81 33.90 9.54 -6.52
N TRP A 82 33.48 8.30 -6.75
CA TRP A 82 32.08 7.98 -7.06
C TRP A 82 31.14 8.30 -5.89
N GLY A 83 31.50 7.88 -4.68
CA GLY A 83 30.73 8.18 -3.48
C GLY A 83 30.62 9.68 -3.23
N ALA A 84 31.67 10.45 -3.49
CA ALA A 84 31.63 11.90 -3.39
C ALA A 84 30.66 12.52 -4.42
N LEU A 85 30.72 12.06 -5.67
CA LEU A 85 29.80 12.49 -6.73
C LEU A 85 28.34 12.12 -6.41
N ALA A 86 28.09 10.86 -6.05
CA ALA A 86 26.76 10.35 -5.71
C ALA A 86 26.17 11.08 -4.50
N SER A 87 26.99 11.33 -3.47
CA SER A 87 26.61 12.10 -2.29
C SER A 87 26.25 13.55 -2.64
N ALA A 88 27.06 14.21 -3.48
CA ALA A 88 26.80 15.58 -3.90
C ALA A 88 25.52 15.67 -4.73
N ALA A 89 25.35 14.78 -5.71
CA ALA A 89 24.15 14.71 -6.54
C ALA A 89 22.89 14.44 -5.71
N TRP A 90 22.96 13.49 -4.77
CA TRP A 90 21.85 13.18 -3.85
C TRP A 90 21.46 14.39 -3.02
N CYS A 91 22.41 15.02 -2.33
CA CYS A 91 22.17 16.21 -1.50
C CYS A 91 21.61 17.39 -2.32
N ALA A 92 22.14 17.63 -3.53
CA ALA A 92 21.67 18.67 -4.43
C ALA A 92 20.23 18.41 -4.93
N SER A 93 19.82 17.15 -5.07
CA SER A 93 18.47 16.78 -5.53
C SER A 93 17.37 16.94 -4.48
N LEU A 94 17.72 17.02 -3.19
CA LEU A 94 16.74 16.95 -2.08
C LEU A 94 15.62 18.01 -2.17
N PRO A 95 15.89 19.30 -2.47
CA PRO A 95 14.82 20.30 -2.55
C PRO A 95 13.82 19.97 -3.67
N ALA A 96 14.31 19.56 -4.84
CA ALA A 96 13.47 19.18 -5.97
C ALA A 96 12.63 17.93 -5.67
N LEU A 97 13.24 16.91 -5.02
CA LEU A 97 12.53 15.71 -4.59
C LEU A 97 11.43 16.02 -3.56
N MET A 98 11.68 16.93 -2.61
CA MET A 98 10.66 17.35 -1.64
C MET A 98 9.51 18.12 -2.30
N MET A 99 9.81 18.98 -3.26
CA MET A 99 8.78 19.66 -4.06
C MET A 99 7.95 18.65 -4.87
N LEU A 100 8.60 17.72 -5.57
CA LEU A 100 7.92 16.68 -6.36
C LEU A 100 7.05 15.78 -5.47
N ARG A 101 7.56 15.35 -4.31
CA ARG A 101 6.78 14.61 -3.31
C ARG A 101 5.51 15.38 -2.93
N TRP A 102 5.63 16.67 -2.64
CA TRP A 102 4.48 17.49 -2.25
C TRP A 102 3.45 17.61 -3.38
N VAL A 103 3.91 17.85 -4.61
CA VAL A 103 3.03 17.92 -5.79
C VAL A 103 2.28 16.59 -5.97
N LEU A 104 2.99 15.46 -5.97
CA LEU A 104 2.38 14.15 -6.15
C LEU A 104 1.39 13.81 -5.03
N ALA A 105 1.73 14.10 -3.77
CA ALA A 105 0.80 13.90 -2.65
C ALA A 105 -0.46 14.77 -2.78
N ARG A 106 -0.33 16.03 -3.24
CA ARG A 106 -1.47 16.92 -3.48
C ARG A 106 -2.33 16.44 -4.65
N SER A 107 -1.70 15.97 -5.72
CA SER A 107 -2.40 15.41 -6.88
C SER A 107 -3.19 14.17 -6.49
N ASP A 108 -2.63 13.28 -5.68
CA ASP A 108 -3.30 12.04 -5.25
C ASP A 108 -4.55 12.32 -4.40
N VAL A 109 -4.50 13.32 -3.52
CA VAL A 109 -5.68 13.76 -2.73
C VAL A 109 -6.79 14.31 -3.62
N LYS A 110 -6.44 14.97 -4.73
CA LYS A 110 -7.42 15.54 -5.68
C LYS A 110 -7.99 14.49 -6.63
N ALA A 111 -7.16 13.55 -7.09
CA ALA A 111 -7.55 12.51 -8.04
C ALA A 111 -6.67 11.26 -7.82
N ARG A 112 -7.28 10.20 -7.26
CA ARG A 112 -6.60 8.92 -7.07
C ARG A 112 -6.62 8.13 -8.37
N ILE A 113 -5.44 7.84 -8.89
CA ILE A 113 -5.26 6.94 -10.02
C ILE A 113 -4.98 5.54 -9.46
N THR A 114 -5.92 4.62 -9.67
CA THR A 114 -5.88 3.25 -9.13
C THR A 114 -6.01 2.18 -10.22
N ASP A 115 -6.06 2.57 -11.49
CA ASP A 115 -6.13 1.68 -12.65
C ASP A 115 -4.75 1.17 -13.10
N ARG A 116 -3.67 1.75 -12.57
CA ARG A 116 -2.28 1.46 -12.96
C ARG A 116 -1.31 1.64 -11.78
N GLY A 117 -0.15 0.98 -11.89
CA GLY A 117 0.89 1.02 -10.86
C GLY A 117 0.60 0.03 -9.74
N MET A 118 0.86 0.44 -8.50
CA MET A 118 0.63 -0.37 -7.29
C MET A 118 0.31 0.55 -6.12
N CYS A 119 -0.58 0.14 -5.22
CA CYS A 119 -0.74 0.84 -3.95
C CYS A 119 0.37 0.45 -2.97
N LYS A 120 0.38 1.14 -1.84
CA LYS A 120 1.04 0.78 -0.60
C LYS A 120 0.06 0.09 0.37
N ASN A 121 -1.24 0.41 0.31
CA ASN A 121 -2.25 -0.13 1.24
C ASN A 121 -3.62 -0.29 0.58
N TYR A 122 -4.34 -1.30 1.04
CA TYR A 122 -5.76 -1.48 0.80
C TYR A 122 -6.58 -1.02 2.01
N ALA A 123 -7.78 -0.51 1.74
CA ALA A 123 -8.84 -0.33 2.72
C ALA A 123 -9.98 -1.29 2.41
N VAL A 124 -10.48 -1.96 3.44
CA VAL A 124 -11.54 -2.96 3.32
C VAL A 124 -12.65 -2.65 4.32
N VAL A 125 -13.89 -2.74 3.85
CA VAL A 125 -15.08 -2.83 4.69
C VAL A 125 -15.76 -4.16 4.38
N ALA A 126 -15.94 -4.97 5.42
CA ALA A 126 -16.54 -6.29 5.30
C ALA A 126 -17.54 -6.53 6.42
N ARG A 127 -18.56 -7.35 6.16
CA ARG A 127 -19.61 -7.66 7.13
C ARG A 127 -19.52 -9.12 7.57
N ALA A 128 -19.57 -9.36 8.87
CA ALA A 128 -19.59 -10.71 9.40
C ALA A 128 -20.91 -11.40 9.03
N ARG A 129 -20.85 -12.57 8.39
CA ARG A 129 -22.03 -13.37 8.07
C ARG A 129 -22.79 -13.73 9.35
N SER A 130 -24.12 -13.63 9.31
CA SER A 130 -24.97 -14.10 10.41
C SER A 130 -24.86 -15.62 10.54
N ALA A 131 -25.23 -16.16 11.71
CA ALA A 131 -25.21 -17.60 11.95
C ALA A 131 -26.01 -18.42 10.91
N SER A 132 -27.04 -17.83 10.29
CA SER A 132 -27.82 -18.45 9.22
C SER A 132 -27.10 -18.52 7.86
N GLY A 133 -26.15 -17.63 7.57
CA GLY A 133 -25.42 -17.59 6.30
C GLY A 133 -24.17 -18.49 6.25
N VAL A 134 -23.67 -18.92 7.41
CA VAL A 134 -22.49 -19.81 7.49
C VAL A 134 -22.86 -21.28 7.23
N ALA A 135 -24.06 -21.70 7.64
CA ALA A 135 -24.56 -23.07 7.42
C ALA A 135 -24.89 -23.38 5.95
N ALA A 136 -25.08 -22.37 5.10
CA ALA A 136 -25.39 -22.53 3.67
C ALA A 136 -24.14 -22.61 2.77
N ALA A 137 -22.94 -22.38 3.31
CA ALA A 137 -21.69 -22.31 2.54
C ALA A 137 -20.65 -23.36 2.97
N ALA A 138 -21.05 -24.32 3.82
CA ALA A 138 -20.28 -25.48 4.23
C ALA A 138 -20.87 -26.73 3.57
#